data_AF-A0A924MVC4-F1
#
_entry.id   AF-A0A924MVC4-F1
#
_cell.length_a   1.000
_cell.length_b   1.000
_cell.length_c   1.000
_cell.angle_alpha   90.00
_cell.angle_beta   90.00
_cell.angle_gamma   90.00
#
_symmetry.space_group_name_H-M   'P 1'
#
loop_
_entity.id
_entity.type
_entity.pdbx_description
1 polymer ?
#
loop_
_entity_poly.entity_id
_entity_poly.type
_entity_poly.pdbx_seq_one_letter_code
_entity_poly.pdbx_strand_id
1 'polypeptide(L)'
;RHGVQQVVATDLDPRAIACATENLERLGFAKQVRVVAADMFPDGRAPLVVCNPPWVPTPANAAIERAVYDPDSAMLRAFLAGLAAHLSPGGEGWLVMSDLAEHLGLRTRAEMLQWIADAGLRVVARHDTRPTHAKAGDPTDPLYAARSKEVTSLWRLGAA
;
A
#
# COMPACT_ATOMS: atom_id res chain seq x y z
N ARG A 1 14.19 9.03 13.39
CA ARG A 1 14.42 7.66 12.88
C ARG A 1 13.77 6.69 13.86
N HIS A 2 12.80 5.87 13.43
CA HIS A 2 12.03 4.96 14.32
C HIS A 2 12.79 3.67 14.71
N GLY A 3 14.12 3.72 14.81
CA GLY A 3 14.94 2.55 15.23
C GLY A 3 15.05 1.40 14.23
N VAL A 4 14.50 1.52 13.02
CA VAL A 4 14.63 0.50 11.95
C VAL A 4 16.09 0.41 11.50
N GLN A 5 16.68 -0.77 11.62
CA GLN A 5 18.12 -0.99 11.32
C GLN A 5 18.37 -1.34 9.86
N GLN A 6 17.45 -2.07 9.23
CA GLN A 6 17.54 -2.56 7.86
C GLN A 6 16.16 -2.57 7.20
N VAL A 7 16.11 -2.26 5.91
CA VAL A 7 14.90 -2.30 5.08
C VAL A 7 15.19 -3.07 3.79
N VAL A 8 14.28 -3.97 3.41
CA VAL A 8 14.25 -4.56 2.08
C VAL A 8 13.03 -3.98 1.36
N ALA A 9 13.27 -3.27 0.27
CA ALA A 9 12.23 -2.71 -0.59
C ALA A 9 12.12 -3.56 -1.86
N THR A 10 10.90 -3.79 -2.34
CA THR A 10 10.62 -4.58 -3.53
C THR A 10 9.89 -3.76 -4.58
N ASP A 11 10.23 -3.97 -5.85
CA ASP A 11 9.46 -3.48 -6.99
C ASP A 11 9.70 -4.41 -8.20
N LEU A 12 8.86 -4.31 -9.23
CA LEU A 12 9.02 -5.03 -10.50
C LEU A 12 9.47 -4.12 -11.64
N ASP A 13 9.22 -2.79 -11.57
CA ASP A 13 9.64 -1.87 -12.62
C ASP A 13 11.13 -1.54 -12.45
N PRO A 14 12.02 -1.93 -13.39
CA PRO A 14 13.45 -1.65 -13.28
C PRO A 14 13.77 -0.16 -13.16
N ARG A 15 12.90 0.72 -13.69
CA ARG A 15 13.06 2.18 -13.57
C ARG A 15 12.73 2.67 -12.16
N ALA A 16 11.71 2.08 -11.52
CA ALA A 16 11.39 2.38 -10.13
C ALA A 16 12.51 1.92 -9.19
N ILE A 17 13.07 0.73 -9.44
CA ILE A 17 14.22 0.19 -8.70
C ILE A 17 15.43 1.11 -8.83
N ALA A 18 15.78 1.52 -10.05
CA ALA A 18 16.91 2.43 -10.29
C ALA A 18 16.70 3.77 -9.58
N CYS A 19 15.52 4.38 -9.75
CA CYS A 19 15.15 5.65 -9.11
C CYS A 19 15.24 5.55 -7.58
N ALA A 20 14.69 4.50 -6.98
CA ALA A 20 14.75 4.28 -5.54
C ALA A 20 16.20 4.11 -5.06
N THR A 21 17.01 3.35 -5.79
CA THR A 21 18.42 3.12 -5.45
C THR A 21 19.23 4.42 -5.48
N GLU A 22 19.12 5.22 -6.56
CA GLU A 22 19.79 6.52 -6.64
C GLU A 22 19.35 7.49 -5.53
N ASN A 23 18.05 7.50 -5.20
CA ASN A 23 17.54 8.33 -4.11
C ASN A 23 18.12 7.91 -2.75
N LEU A 24 18.24 6.60 -2.50
CA LEU A 24 18.82 6.06 -1.28
C LEU A 24 20.31 6.40 -1.15
N GLU A 25 21.05 6.41 -2.25
CA GLU A 25 22.45 6.86 -2.28
C GLU A 25 22.56 8.34 -1.91
N ARG A 26 21.80 9.21 -2.60
CA ARG A 26 21.80 10.65 -2.36
C ARG A 26 21.39 11.02 -0.93
N LEU A 27 20.47 10.27 -0.34
CA LEU A 27 20.00 10.47 1.03
C LEU A 27 20.87 9.78 2.10
N GLY A 28 21.92 9.04 1.70
CA GLY A 28 22.85 8.38 2.62
C GLY A 28 22.30 7.12 3.30
N PHE A 29 21.31 6.46 2.70
CA PHE A 29 20.65 5.26 3.23
C PHE A 29 21.05 3.96 2.52
N ALA A 30 21.95 4.00 1.52
CA ALA A 30 22.37 2.83 0.73
C ALA A 30 22.92 1.65 1.58
N LYS A 31 23.44 1.89 2.79
CA LYS A 31 23.89 0.82 3.71
C LYS A 31 22.78 0.19 4.56
N GLN A 32 21.61 0.83 4.62
CA GLN A 32 20.48 0.44 5.48
C GLN A 32 19.29 -0.07 4.67
N VAL A 33 19.20 0.26 3.39
CA VAL A 33 18.07 -0.10 2.53
C VAL A 33 18.59 -0.82 1.30
N ARG A 34 18.06 -2.02 1.05
CA ARG A 34 18.32 -2.80 -0.16
C ARG A 34 17.05 -2.84 -0.99
N VAL A 35 17.14 -2.44 -2.26
CA VAL A 35 16.06 -2.58 -3.23
C VAL A 35 16.28 -3.86 -4.02
N VAL A 36 15.24 -4.70 -4.15
CA VAL A 36 15.30 -5.97 -4.87
C VAL A 36 14.17 -6.05 -5.89
N ALA A 37 14.45 -6.66 -7.04
CA ALA A 37 13.42 -6.99 -8.02
C ALA A 37 12.65 -8.21 -7.50
N ALA A 38 11.40 -8.01 -7.08
CA ALA A 38 10.55 -9.07 -6.54
C ALA A 38 9.08 -8.73 -6.72
N ASP A 39 8.26 -9.77 -6.94
CA ASP A 39 6.81 -9.65 -6.97
C ASP A 39 6.26 -9.71 -5.53
N MET A 40 5.84 -8.54 -5.03
CA MET A 40 5.28 -8.30 -3.69
C MET A 40 6.23 -8.54 -2.50
N PHE A 41 6.69 -9.78 -2.29
CA PHE A 41 7.44 -10.17 -1.11
C PHE A 41 8.77 -10.82 -1.50
N PRO A 42 9.89 -10.45 -0.85
CA PRO A 42 11.14 -11.18 -0.97
C PRO A 42 11.13 -12.39 -0.01
N ASP A 43 12.09 -13.29 -0.18
CA ASP A 43 12.29 -14.39 0.76
C ASP A 43 12.50 -13.90 2.21
N GLY A 44 11.89 -14.61 3.15
CA GLY A 44 12.07 -14.41 4.58
C GLY A 44 10.85 -13.84 5.30
N ARG A 45 11.08 -13.36 6.53
CA ARG A 45 10.04 -12.80 7.39
C ARG A 45 10.51 -11.51 8.04
N ALA A 46 9.59 -10.59 8.28
CA ALA A 46 9.86 -9.32 8.93
C ALA A 46 8.90 -9.08 10.12
N PRO A 47 9.35 -8.38 11.17
CA PRO A 47 8.45 -7.93 12.24
C PRO A 47 7.51 -6.80 11.78
N LEU A 48 7.84 -6.12 10.67
CA LEU A 48 7.03 -5.08 10.06
C LEU A 48 7.13 -5.17 8.54
N VAL A 49 5.98 -5.26 7.86
CA VAL A 49 5.88 -5.13 6.40
C VAL A 49 4.99 -3.94 6.09
N VAL A 50 5.40 -3.05 5.18
CA VAL A 50 4.63 -1.85 4.82
C VAL A 50 4.26 -1.91 3.35
N CYS A 51 2.99 -1.63 3.02
CA CYS A 51 2.49 -1.60 1.66
C CYS A 51 1.61 -0.36 1.45
N ASN A 52 1.90 0.39 0.39
CA ASN A 52 1.05 1.46 -0.13
C ASN A 52 0.71 1.12 -1.58
N PRO A 53 -0.23 0.18 -1.81
CA PRO A 53 -0.61 -0.22 -3.15
C PRO A 53 -1.34 0.92 -3.86
N PRO A 54 -1.54 0.85 -5.19
CA PRO A 54 -2.45 1.75 -5.89
C PRO A 54 -3.89 1.58 -5.36
N TRP A 55 -4.69 2.65 -5.38
CA TRP A 55 -5.94 2.71 -4.60
C TRP A 55 -7.22 2.48 -5.40
N VAL A 56 -7.18 2.57 -6.73
CA VAL A 56 -8.38 2.60 -7.57
C VAL A 56 -8.45 1.35 -8.46
N PRO A 57 -9.47 0.49 -8.33
CA PRO A 57 -9.50 -0.79 -9.05
C PRO A 57 -10.05 -0.66 -10.46
N THR A 58 -9.35 0.08 -11.31
CA THR A 58 -9.69 0.29 -12.73
C THR A 58 -8.51 -0.08 -13.64
N PRO A 59 -8.72 -0.29 -14.95
CA PRO A 59 -7.62 -0.54 -15.88
C PRO A 59 -6.59 0.60 -15.91
N ALA A 60 -5.31 0.25 -16.01
CA ALA A 60 -4.22 1.17 -16.32
C ALA A 60 -3.86 1.06 -17.81
N ASN A 61 -3.96 2.17 -18.55
CA ASN A 61 -3.68 2.23 -19.98
C ASN A 61 -2.23 2.64 -20.28
N ALA A 62 -1.53 3.19 -19.30
CA ALA A 62 -0.12 3.56 -19.41
C ALA A 62 0.69 3.12 -18.18
N ALA A 63 2.00 2.95 -18.35
CA ALA A 63 2.89 2.49 -17.28
C ALA A 63 2.86 3.39 -16.03
N ILE A 64 2.73 4.70 -16.22
CA ILE A 64 2.64 5.67 -15.13
C ILE A 64 1.34 5.53 -14.32
N GLU A 65 0.28 5.04 -14.95
CA GLU A 65 -1.03 4.92 -14.31
C GLU A 65 -1.09 3.74 -13.34
N ARG A 66 -0.18 2.76 -13.44
CA ARG A 66 -0.06 1.65 -12.48
C ARG A 66 0.34 2.10 -11.07
N ALA A 67 0.75 3.36 -10.90
CA ALA A 67 0.95 3.94 -9.57
C ALA A 67 -0.36 4.37 -8.90
N VAL A 68 -1.47 4.44 -9.65
CA VAL A 68 -2.78 4.92 -9.19
C VAL A 68 -3.85 3.82 -9.29
N TYR A 69 -3.81 3.06 -10.37
CA TYR A 69 -4.79 2.04 -10.69
C TYR A 69 -4.29 0.62 -10.39
N ASP A 70 -5.12 -0.16 -9.72
CA ASP A 70 -4.89 -1.56 -9.34
C ASP A 70 -6.01 -2.45 -9.93
N PRO A 71 -5.95 -2.80 -11.23
CA PRO A 71 -7.00 -3.59 -11.88
C PRO A 71 -7.37 -4.83 -11.06
N ASP A 72 -8.68 -5.03 -10.83
CA ASP A 72 -9.22 -6.13 -10.02
C ASP A 72 -8.68 -6.20 -8.57
N SER A 73 -8.12 -5.09 -8.06
CA SER A 73 -7.42 -5.03 -6.77
C SER A 73 -6.25 -6.04 -6.69
N ALA A 74 -5.57 -6.33 -7.80
CA ALA A 74 -4.57 -7.39 -7.90
C ALA A 74 -3.44 -7.24 -6.87
N MET A 75 -2.83 -6.06 -6.76
CA MET A 75 -1.74 -5.81 -5.83
C MET A 75 -2.23 -5.87 -4.37
N LEU A 76 -3.39 -5.29 -4.08
CA LEU A 76 -3.99 -5.40 -2.75
C LEU A 76 -4.24 -6.86 -2.36
N ARG A 77 -4.85 -7.65 -3.24
CA ARG A 77 -5.18 -9.05 -2.96
C ARG A 77 -3.92 -9.90 -2.82
N ALA A 78 -2.90 -9.66 -3.66
CA ALA A 78 -1.60 -10.32 -3.55
C ALA A 78 -0.89 -9.99 -2.24
N PHE A 79 -0.95 -8.72 -1.80
CA PHE A 79 -0.41 -8.31 -0.50
C PHE A 79 -1.09 -9.07 0.64
N LEU A 80 -2.42 -9.05 0.69
CA LEU A 80 -3.17 -9.72 1.75
C LEU A 80 -2.86 -11.22 1.78
N ALA A 81 -2.94 -11.90 0.62
CA ALA A 81 -2.72 -13.33 0.52
C ALA A 81 -1.30 -13.77 0.94
N GLY A 82 -0.28 -12.96 0.69
CA GLY A 82 1.11 -13.28 1.04
C GLY A 82 1.53 -12.84 2.45
N LEU A 83 0.86 -11.86 3.05
CA LEU A 83 1.36 -11.17 4.24
C LEU A 83 1.60 -12.11 5.43
N ALA A 84 0.66 -12.99 5.76
CA ALA A 84 0.77 -13.86 6.94
C ALA A 84 2.03 -14.75 6.92
N ALA A 85 2.42 -15.23 5.73
CA ALA A 85 3.62 -16.05 5.55
C ALA A 85 4.94 -15.28 5.75
N HIS A 86 4.91 -13.96 5.52
CA HIS A 86 6.08 -13.06 5.58
C HIS A 86 6.18 -12.28 6.89
N LEU A 87 5.26 -12.51 7.84
CA LEU A 87 5.37 -11.96 9.19
C LEU A 87 6.17 -12.88 10.11
N SER A 88 7.08 -12.28 10.87
CA SER A 88 7.66 -12.91 12.05
C SER A 88 6.58 -13.06 13.14
N PRO A 89 6.74 -13.98 14.11
CA PRO A 89 5.80 -14.08 15.24
C PRO A 89 5.57 -12.73 15.92
N GLY A 90 4.30 -12.32 16.05
CA GLY A 90 3.92 -11.02 16.61
C GLY A 90 4.17 -9.81 15.70
N GLY A 91 4.62 -10.02 14.45
CA GLY A 91 4.82 -8.96 13.47
C GLY A 91 3.50 -8.38 12.92
N GLU A 92 3.60 -7.22 12.28
CA GLU A 92 2.47 -6.52 11.69
C GLU A 92 2.69 -6.18 10.21
N GLY A 93 1.60 -6.24 9.44
CA GLY A 93 1.51 -5.62 8.12
C GLY A 93 0.81 -4.29 8.19
N TRP A 94 1.41 -3.25 7.62
CA TRP A 94 0.91 -1.88 7.61
C TRP A 94 0.49 -1.54 6.19
N LEU A 95 -0.82 -1.52 5.96
CA LEU A 95 -1.43 -1.29 4.67
C LEU A 95 -2.05 0.12 4.62
N VAL A 96 -1.60 0.95 3.67
CA VAL A 96 -2.18 2.27 3.43
C VAL A 96 -3.24 2.17 2.34
N MET A 97 -4.48 2.55 2.64
CA MET A 97 -5.58 2.55 1.66
C MET A 97 -6.45 3.79 1.79
N SER A 98 -6.82 4.36 0.66
CA SER A 98 -7.90 5.35 0.56
C SER A 98 -9.27 4.67 0.47
N ASP A 99 -10.28 5.27 1.09
CA ASP A 99 -11.68 4.88 0.91
C ASP A 99 -12.31 5.48 -0.37
N LEU A 100 -11.53 6.14 -1.22
CA LEU A 100 -12.01 6.72 -2.48
C LEU A 100 -12.72 5.69 -3.36
N ALA A 101 -12.18 4.46 -3.47
CA ALA A 101 -12.83 3.38 -4.22
C ALA A 101 -14.20 2.99 -3.65
N GLU A 102 -14.42 3.18 -2.35
CA GLU A 102 -15.72 2.95 -1.68
C GLU A 102 -16.71 4.05 -2.06
N HIS A 103 -16.29 5.32 -2.03
CA HIS A 103 -17.12 6.46 -2.45
C HIS A 103 -17.49 6.42 -3.94
N LEU A 104 -16.64 5.81 -4.78
CA LEU A 104 -16.89 5.62 -6.21
C LEU A 104 -17.69 4.34 -6.53
N GLY A 105 -18.05 3.53 -5.52
CA GLY A 105 -18.79 2.28 -5.72
C GLY A 105 -18.00 1.17 -6.41
N LEU A 106 -16.67 1.28 -6.45
CA LEU A 106 -15.78 0.33 -7.14
C LEU A 106 -15.41 -0.87 -6.27
N ARG A 107 -15.47 -0.72 -4.96
CA ARG A 107 -15.23 -1.78 -3.96
C ARG A 107 -15.82 -1.33 -2.63
N THR A 108 -16.49 -2.22 -1.91
CA THR A 108 -17.04 -1.94 -0.58
C THR A 108 -16.04 -2.18 0.53
N ARG A 109 -16.25 -1.52 1.67
CA ARG A 109 -15.53 -1.82 2.93
C ARG A 109 -15.65 -3.29 3.33
N ALA A 110 -16.85 -3.87 3.17
CA ALA A 110 -17.14 -5.24 3.56
C ALA A 110 -16.30 -6.24 2.76
N GLU A 111 -16.16 -6.03 1.45
CA GLU A 111 -15.30 -6.86 0.60
C GLU A 111 -13.83 -6.81 1.03
N MET A 112 -13.30 -5.62 1.34
CA MET A 112 -11.92 -5.49 1.83
C MET A 112 -11.71 -6.23 3.16
N LEU A 113 -12.66 -6.10 4.10
CA LEU A 113 -12.59 -6.79 5.39
C LEU A 113 -12.70 -8.32 5.22
N GLN A 114 -13.52 -8.78 4.28
CA GLN A 114 -13.62 -10.19 3.95
C GLN A 114 -12.30 -10.72 3.40
N TRP A 115 -11.65 -10.02 2.46
CA TRP A 115 -10.34 -10.45 1.93
C TRP A 115 -9.25 -10.49 3.01
N ILE A 116 -9.28 -9.58 3.98
CA ILE A 116 -8.37 -9.62 5.14
C ILE A 116 -8.61 -10.91 5.93
N ALA A 117 -9.87 -11.23 6.25
CA ALA A 117 -10.20 -12.43 7.01
C ALA A 117 -9.84 -13.72 6.25
N ASP A 118 -10.16 -13.80 4.95
CA ASP A 118 -9.86 -14.94 4.08
C ASP A 118 -8.36 -15.20 3.97
N ALA A 119 -7.53 -14.15 4.08
CA ALA A 119 -6.08 -14.25 4.09
C ALA A 119 -5.49 -14.71 5.44
N GLY A 120 -6.32 -15.06 6.41
CA GLY A 120 -5.86 -15.44 7.75
C GLY A 120 -5.26 -14.26 8.53
N LEU A 121 -5.77 -13.05 8.27
CA LEU A 121 -5.34 -11.83 8.95
C LEU A 121 -6.48 -11.25 9.79
N ARG A 122 -6.12 -10.45 10.80
CA ARG A 122 -7.06 -9.63 11.56
C ARG A 122 -6.60 -8.17 11.58
N VAL A 123 -7.54 -7.26 11.74
CA VAL A 123 -7.25 -5.83 11.97
C VAL A 123 -6.82 -5.65 13.42
N VAL A 124 -5.58 -5.25 13.63
CA VAL A 124 -5.01 -4.89 14.95
C VAL A 124 -5.42 -3.47 15.32
N ALA A 125 -5.31 -2.55 14.37
CA ALA A 125 -5.68 -1.15 14.56
C ALA A 125 -5.90 -0.47 13.20
N ARG A 126 -6.58 0.68 13.22
CA ARG A 126 -6.78 1.55 12.07
C ARG A 126 -6.53 2.99 12.48
N HIS A 127 -5.76 3.72 11.68
CA HIS A 127 -5.48 5.14 11.88
C HIS A 127 -5.87 5.92 10.64
N ASP A 128 -6.69 6.95 10.81
CA ASP A 128 -7.28 7.69 9.70
C ASP A 128 -6.65 9.09 9.58
N THR A 129 -6.54 9.56 8.34
CA THR A 129 -6.19 10.95 8.04
C THR A 129 -7.02 11.45 6.85
N ARG A 130 -7.21 12.78 6.78
CA ARG A 130 -7.94 13.45 5.70
C ARG A 130 -6.96 14.23 4.82
N PRO A 131 -7.20 14.30 3.50
CA PRO A 131 -6.36 15.10 2.60
C PRO A 131 -6.46 16.59 2.96
N THR A 132 -5.33 17.28 2.93
CA THR A 132 -5.22 18.73 3.19
C THR A 132 -4.86 19.55 1.94
N HIS A 133 -4.78 18.89 0.77
CA HIS A 133 -4.39 19.54 -0.49
C HIS A 133 -5.61 20.19 -1.18
N ALA A 134 -5.37 21.32 -1.86
CA ALA A 134 -6.35 22.08 -2.64
C ALA A 134 -7.30 21.25 -3.54
N LYS A 135 -6.84 20.16 -4.17
CA LYS A 135 -7.69 19.32 -5.04
C LYS A 135 -8.85 18.66 -4.29
N ALA A 136 -8.70 18.39 -2.98
CA ALA A 136 -9.79 17.83 -2.17
C ALA A 136 -10.93 18.83 -1.93
N GLY A 137 -10.66 20.13 -2.10
CA GLY A 137 -11.61 21.22 -1.92
C GLY A 137 -12.07 21.90 -3.20
N ASP A 138 -11.67 21.41 -4.37
CA ASP A 138 -11.99 22.04 -5.67
C ASP A 138 -13.37 21.58 -6.18
N PRO A 139 -14.41 22.43 -6.15
CA PRO A 139 -15.75 22.06 -6.61
C PRO A 139 -15.85 21.84 -8.12
N THR A 140 -14.81 22.19 -8.89
CA THR A 140 -14.75 21.95 -10.34
C THR A 140 -14.15 20.59 -10.71
N ASP A 141 -13.56 19.87 -9.74
CA ASP A 141 -13.07 18.50 -9.94
C ASP A 141 -14.28 17.55 -10.13
N PRO A 142 -14.33 16.74 -11.22
CA PRO A 142 -15.40 15.77 -11.44
C PRO A 142 -15.57 14.75 -10.29
N LEU A 143 -14.50 14.52 -9.51
CA LEU A 143 -14.49 13.64 -8.36
C LEU A 143 -14.66 14.38 -7.02
N TYR A 144 -14.97 15.68 -7.03
CA TYR A 144 -15.08 16.51 -5.83
C TYR A 144 -15.94 15.88 -4.73
N ALA A 145 -17.12 15.35 -5.08
CA ALA A 145 -18.04 14.76 -4.10
C ALA A 145 -17.44 13.56 -3.36
N ALA A 146 -16.56 12.79 -4.03
CA ALA A 146 -15.85 11.67 -3.42
C ALA A 146 -14.58 12.15 -2.70
N ARG A 147 -13.78 13.02 -3.33
CA ARG A 147 -12.52 13.56 -2.78
C ARG A 147 -12.70 14.39 -1.52
N SER A 148 -13.78 15.16 -1.43
CA SER A 148 -14.12 15.94 -0.23
C SER A 148 -14.45 15.06 0.98
N LYS A 149 -14.83 13.80 0.76
CA LYS A 149 -15.14 12.81 1.81
C LYS A 149 -14.01 11.83 2.07
N GLU A 150 -13.00 11.80 1.21
CA GLU A 150 -11.90 10.85 1.21
C GLU A 150 -11.18 10.80 2.57
N VAL A 151 -10.92 9.57 3.01
CA VAL A 151 -10.10 9.24 4.17
C VAL A 151 -9.05 8.24 3.74
N THR A 152 -7.79 8.59 3.97
CA THR A 152 -6.67 7.64 3.86
C THR A 152 -6.46 6.99 5.21
N SER A 153 -6.45 5.67 5.24
CA SER A 153 -6.33 4.87 6.46
C SER A 153 -5.04 4.06 6.43
N LEU A 154 -4.29 4.07 7.53
CA LEU A 154 -3.28 3.06 7.85
C LEU A 154 -3.97 1.91 8.59
N TRP A 155 -4.01 0.75 7.95
CA TRP A 155 -4.50 -0.49 8.52
C TRP A 155 -3.34 -1.31 9.07
N ARG A 156 -3.36 -1.58 10.36
CA ARG A 156 -2.40 -2.47 11.03
C ARG A 156 -3.02 -3.85 11.08
N LEU A 157 -2.38 -4.81 10.43
CA LEU A 157 -2.83 -6.18 10.25
C LEU A 157 -1.88 -7.14 10.97
N GLY A 158 -2.41 -8.21 11.54
CA GLY A 158 -1.60 -9.29 12.12
C GLY A 158 -2.17 -10.66 11.72
N ALA A 159 -1.33 -11.70 11.69
CA ALA A 159 -1.75 -13.07 11.43
C ALA A 159 -2.73 -13.56 12.51
N ALA A 160 -3.95 -13.93 12.09
CA ALA A 160 -5.10 -14.22 12.96
C ALA A 160 -4.84 -15.32 13.99
#